data_AF-A0A2A3GD87-F1
#
_entry.id   AF-A0A2A3GD87-F1
#
_cell.length_a   1.000
_cell.length_b   1.000
_cell.length_c   1.000
_cell.angle_alpha   90.00
_cell.angle_beta   90.00
_cell.angle_gamma   90.00
#
_symmetry.space_group_name_H-M   'P 1'
#
loop_
_entity.id
_entity.type
_entity.pdbx_description
1 polymer ?
#
loop_
_entity_poly.entity_id
_entity_poly.type
_entity_poly.pdbx_seq_one_letter_code
_entity_poly.pdbx_strand_id
1 'polypeptide(L)'
;MHDPCDLLGPSPATVPAVPPNLSYHAPWERMDQPVRTALLRLAPATVVTAQIEIALTRADAHDVLIRDPDGRYRLPRSLRLFLRALADEYR
;
A
#
# COMPACT_ATOMS: atom_id res chain seq x y z
N MET A 1 32.87 -38.82 26.68
CA MET A 1 31.46 -38.45 26.51
C MET A 1 31.40 -36.95 26.28
N HIS A 2 31.19 -36.53 25.04
CA HIS A 2 30.93 -35.14 24.67
C HIS A 2 29.74 -35.17 23.71
N ASP A 3 28.69 -34.46 24.07
CA ASP A 3 27.42 -34.38 23.36
C ASP A 3 27.54 -33.29 22.27
N PRO A 4 27.27 -33.56 20.98
CA PRO A 4 27.30 -32.55 19.93
C PRO A 4 25.88 -32.03 19.67
N CYS A 5 25.32 -31.28 20.61
CA CYS A 5 24.02 -30.64 20.43
C CYS A 5 24.13 -29.12 20.60
N ASP A 6 24.93 -28.44 19.76
CA ASP A 6 24.89 -26.97 19.73
C ASP A 6 25.47 -26.39 18.42
N LEU A 7 24.81 -26.66 17.28
CA LEU A 7 24.97 -25.86 16.06
C LEU A 7 23.65 -25.75 15.29
N LEU A 8 22.59 -25.31 15.97
CA LEU A 8 21.47 -24.64 15.33
C LEU A 8 21.47 -23.20 15.83
N GLY A 9 22.39 -22.41 15.29
CA GLY A 9 22.30 -20.95 15.40
C GLY A 9 20.91 -20.51 14.95
N PRO A 10 20.32 -19.46 15.56
CA PRO A 10 18.99 -19.02 15.21
C PRO A 10 18.97 -18.73 13.71
N SER A 11 18.21 -19.53 12.95
CA SER A 11 17.76 -19.14 11.61
C SER A 11 17.29 -17.69 11.73
N PRO A 12 17.75 -16.76 10.89
CA PRO A 12 17.19 -15.43 10.89
C PRO A 12 15.72 -15.62 10.52
N ALA A 13 14.86 -15.64 11.55
CA ALA A 13 13.44 -15.53 11.38
C ALA A 13 13.29 -14.24 10.59
N THR A 14 12.96 -14.38 9.30
CA THR A 14 12.59 -13.27 8.44
C THR A 14 11.49 -12.55 9.18
N VAL A 15 11.86 -11.50 9.91
CA VAL A 15 10.90 -10.59 10.52
C VAL A 15 10.08 -10.15 9.33
N PRO A 16 8.76 -10.44 9.28
CA PRO A 16 7.94 -9.90 8.21
C PRO A 16 8.19 -8.42 8.26
N ALA A 17 8.83 -7.87 7.22
CA ALA A 17 9.16 -6.46 7.15
C ALA A 17 7.85 -5.75 7.41
N VAL A 18 7.68 -5.22 8.63
CA VAL A 18 6.46 -4.53 9.01
C VAL A 18 6.39 -3.42 7.99
N PRO A 19 5.38 -3.39 7.10
CA PRO A 19 5.31 -2.33 6.13
C PRO A 19 5.41 -1.04 6.93
N PRO A 20 6.33 -0.13 6.56
CA PRO A 20 6.52 1.11 7.31
C PRO A 20 5.13 1.68 7.59
N ASN A 21 4.89 2.19 8.79
CA ASN A 21 3.61 2.81 9.17
C ASN A 21 3.25 3.87 8.11
N LEU A 22 2.56 3.42 7.06
CA LEU A 22 2.29 4.19 5.86
C LEU A 22 1.14 5.10 6.24
N SER A 23 1.48 6.30 6.69
CA SER A 23 0.49 7.35 6.88
C SER A 23 0.02 7.78 5.49
N TYR A 24 -1.18 7.35 5.11
CA TYR A 24 -1.82 7.76 3.86
C TYR A 24 -2.29 9.22 3.91
N HIS A 25 -2.26 9.87 5.07
CA HIS A 25 -2.75 11.23 5.26
C HIS A 25 -1.85 12.27 4.57
N ALA A 26 -0.53 12.17 4.74
CA ALA A 26 0.42 13.08 4.11
C ALA A 26 0.36 13.04 2.57
N PRO A 27 0.39 11.87 1.90
CA PRO A 27 0.20 11.84 0.45
C PRO A 27 -1.22 12.27 0.05
N TRP A 28 -2.25 11.94 0.83
CA TRP A 28 -3.62 12.43 0.58
C TRP A 28 -3.70 13.96 0.54
N GLU A 29 -3.07 14.65 1.48
CA GLU A 29 -3.03 16.11 1.55
C GLU A 29 -2.32 16.77 0.35
N ARG A 30 -1.33 16.09 -0.24
CA ARG A 30 -0.62 16.58 -1.44
C ARG A 30 -1.38 16.33 -2.75
N MET A 31 -2.37 15.46 -2.75
CA MET A 31 -3.16 15.16 -3.95
C MET A 31 -4.18 16.26 -4.24
N ASP A 32 -4.30 16.62 -5.52
CA ASP A 32 -5.33 17.55 -5.98
C ASP A 32 -6.75 16.98 -5.79
N GLN A 33 -7.73 17.87 -5.64
CA GLN A 33 -9.13 17.49 -5.43
C GLN A 33 -9.71 16.51 -6.48
N PRO A 34 -9.41 16.63 -7.80
CA PRO A 34 -9.87 15.67 -8.79
C PRO A 34 -9.31 14.25 -8.56
N VAL A 35 -8.07 14.15 -8.07
CA VAL A 35 -7.40 12.88 -7.79
C VAL A 35 -8.02 12.22 -6.57
N ARG A 36 -8.23 12.98 -5.50
CA ARG A 36 -8.95 12.51 -4.30
C ARG A 36 -10.32 11.98 -4.67
N THR A 37 -11.07 12.72 -5.49
CA THR A 37 -12.40 12.31 -5.98
C THR A 37 -12.33 11.02 -6.79
N ALA A 38 -11.33 10.88 -7.68
CA ALA A 38 -11.13 9.65 -8.45
C ALA A 38 -10.80 8.45 -7.54
N LEU A 39 -9.91 8.63 -6.57
CA LEU A 39 -9.56 7.60 -5.58
C LEU A 39 -10.75 7.16 -4.72
N LEU A 40 -11.60 8.09 -4.28
CA LEU A 40 -12.83 7.75 -3.54
C LEU A 40 -13.81 6.95 -4.38
N ARG A 41 -13.96 7.28 -5.68
CA ARG A 41 -14.77 6.49 -6.62
C ARG A 41 -14.21 5.08 -6.86
N LEU A 42 -12.91 4.88 -6.61
CA LEU A 42 -12.22 3.60 -6.76
C LEU A 42 -12.15 2.81 -5.46
N ALA A 43 -12.61 3.32 -4.33
CA ALA A 43 -12.74 2.53 -3.09
C ALA A 43 -13.43 1.16 -3.30
N PRO A 44 -14.48 1.02 -4.14
CA PRO A 44 -15.04 -0.29 -4.49
C PRO A 44 -14.27 -1.06 -5.58
N ALA A 45 -13.39 -0.41 -6.35
CA ALA A 45 -12.65 -0.99 -7.46
C ALA A 45 -11.26 -1.52 -7.02
N THR A 46 -10.77 -2.56 -7.68
CA THR A 46 -9.44 -3.13 -7.44
C THR A 46 -8.39 -2.68 -8.45
N VAL A 47 -8.82 -2.07 -9.55
CA VAL A 47 -7.97 -1.74 -10.70
C VAL A 47 -7.51 -0.28 -10.63
N VAL A 48 -6.20 -0.07 -10.73
CA VAL A 48 -5.59 1.25 -10.88
C VAL A 48 -5.57 1.60 -12.37
N THR A 49 -6.19 2.71 -12.76
CA THR A 49 -6.06 3.24 -14.12
C THR A 49 -4.80 4.09 -14.25
N ALA A 50 -4.31 4.28 -15.48
CA ALA A 50 -3.12 5.09 -15.75
C ALA A 50 -3.23 6.53 -15.19
N GLN A 51 -4.43 7.10 -15.11
CA GLN A 51 -4.64 8.43 -14.55
C GLN A 51 -4.37 8.48 -13.04
N ILE A 52 -4.77 7.44 -12.30
CA ILE A 52 -4.47 7.34 -10.85
C ILE A 52 -2.99 7.08 -10.65
N GLU A 53 -2.38 6.23 -11.48
CA GLU A 53 -0.95 5.97 -11.41
C GLU A 53 -0.13 7.26 -11.58
N ILE A 54 -0.41 8.04 -12.63
CA ILE A 54 0.24 9.33 -12.88
C ILE A 54 0.03 10.29 -11.70
N ALA A 55 -1.19 10.33 -11.14
CA ALA A 55 -1.51 11.22 -10.04
C ALA A 55 -0.79 10.82 -8.74
N LEU A 56 -0.70 9.53 -8.43
CA LEU A 56 0.06 9.01 -7.30
C LEU A 56 1.56 9.28 -7.47
N THR A 57 2.10 9.14 -8.69
CA THR A 57 3.49 9.52 -8.99
C THR A 57 3.75 11.01 -8.74
N ARG A 58 2.82 11.89 -9.17
CA ARG A 58 2.95 13.34 -8.91
C ARG A 58 2.86 13.70 -7.43
N ALA A 59 2.09 12.95 -6.65
CA ALA A 59 1.95 13.13 -5.21
C ALA A 59 3.10 12.52 -4.38
N ASP A 60 4.11 11.94 -5.05
CA ASP A 60 5.19 11.15 -4.43
C ASP A 60 4.63 10.02 -3.56
N ALA A 61 3.65 9.30 -4.12
CA ALA A 61 2.89 8.24 -3.46
C ALA A 61 2.73 7.00 -4.36
N HIS A 62 3.60 6.84 -5.37
CA HIS A 62 3.54 5.69 -6.29
C HIS A 62 4.01 4.39 -5.63
N ASP A 63 4.89 4.50 -4.65
CA ASP A 63 5.42 3.41 -3.82
C ASP A 63 4.32 2.64 -3.05
N VAL A 64 3.16 3.27 -2.84
CA VAL A 64 2.00 2.62 -2.22
C VAL A 64 1.35 1.59 -3.14
N LEU A 65 1.61 1.60 -4.45
CA LEU A 65 1.02 0.67 -5.40
C LEU A 65 1.73 -0.70 -5.33
N ILE A 66 0.96 -1.77 -5.39
CA ILE A 66 1.49 -3.13 -5.49
C ILE A 66 1.51 -3.51 -6.96
N ARG A 67 2.68 -3.93 -7.45
CA ARG A 67 2.82 -4.52 -8.79
C ARG A 67 2.45 -6.00 -8.75
N ASP A 68 1.44 -6.37 -9.53
CA ASP A 68 1.04 -7.76 -9.75
C ASP A 68 2.06 -8.51 -10.62
N PRO A 69 2.09 -9.86 -10.55
CA PRO A 69 2.94 -10.68 -11.42
C PRO A 69 2.72 -10.41 -12.92
N ASP A 70 1.49 -10.05 -13.29
CA ASP A 70 1.08 -9.68 -14.65
C ASP A 70 1.57 -8.29 -15.07
N GLY A 71 2.32 -7.59 -14.21
CA GLY A 71 2.87 -6.26 -14.46
C GLY A 71 1.90 -5.09 -14.25
N ARG A 72 0.66 -5.37 -13.83
CA ARG A 72 -0.36 -4.36 -13.52
C ARG A 72 -0.17 -3.81 -12.11
N TYR A 73 -0.57 -2.56 -11.88
CA TYR A 73 -0.63 -1.99 -10.53
C TYR A 73 -2.01 -2.18 -9.90
N ARG A 74 -2.03 -2.52 -8.61
CA ARG A 74 -3.24 -2.62 -7.79
C ARG A 74 -3.08 -1.84 -6.49
N LEU A 75 -4.22 -1.46 -5.91
CA LEU A 75 -4.25 -0.81 -4.59
C LEU A 75 -4.05 -1.85 -3.47
N PRO A 76 -3.19 -1.58 -2.47
CA PRO A 76 -3.12 -2.37 -1.25
C PRO A 76 -4.48 -2.48 -0.57
N ARG A 77 -4.69 -3.57 0.18
CA ARG A 77 -5.89 -3.73 1.01
C ARG A 77 -6.03 -2.60 2.04
N SER A 78 -4.94 -2.18 2.67
CA SER A 78 -4.91 -1.08 3.65
C SER A 78 -5.39 0.24 3.05
N LEU A 79 -4.87 0.63 1.88
CA LEU A 79 -5.28 1.84 1.18
C LEU A 79 -6.75 1.77 0.76
N ARG A 80 -7.25 0.61 0.31
CA ARG A 80 -8.68 0.45 0.00
C ARG A 80 -9.57 0.65 1.23
N LEU A 81 -9.18 0.12 2.39
CA LEU A 81 -9.92 0.33 3.63
C LEU A 81 -9.91 1.81 4.05
N PHE A 82 -8.77 2.48 3.92
CA PHE A 82 -8.65 3.92 4.17
C PHE A 82 -9.56 4.75 3.24
N LEU A 83 -9.49 4.50 1.93
CA LEU A 83 -10.35 5.18 0.95
C LEU A 83 -11.83 4.91 1.19
N ARG A 84 -12.17 3.69 1.66
CA ARG A 84 -13.55 3.35 2.01
C ARG A 84 -14.04 4.14 3.22
N ALA A 85 -13.23 4.23 4.28
CA ALA A 85 -13.57 5.01 5.47
C ALA A 85 -13.79 6.49 5.12
N LEU A 86 -12.89 7.08 4.32
CA LEU A 86 -13.07 8.45 3.83
C LEU A 86 -14.34 8.60 2.97
N ALA A 87 -14.60 7.67 2.05
CA ALA A 87 -15.79 7.73 1.19
C ALA A 87 -17.10 7.67 1.99
N ASP A 88 -17.12 6.94 3.10
CA ASP A 88 -18.27 6.88 4.00
C ASP A 88 -18.42 8.18 4.83
N GLU A 89 -17.33 8.90 5.14
CA GLU A 89 -17.37 10.23 5.79
C GLU A 89 -17.83 11.36 4.86
N TYR A 90 -17.52 11.29 3.57
CA TYR A 90 -17.89 12.30 2.56
C TYR A 90 -19.32 12.14 2.01
N ARG A 91 -20.13 11.24 2.58
CA ARG A 91 -21.49 10.93 2.14
C ARG A 91 -22.55 11.75 2.88
#